data_AF-A0AAV9ZFJ3-F1
#
_entry.id   AF-A0AAV9ZFJ3-F1
#
_cell.length_a   1.000
_cell.length_b   1.000
_cell.length_c   1.000
_cell.angle_alpha   90.00
_cell.angle_beta   90.00
_cell.angle_gamma   90.00
#
_symmetry.space_group_name_H-M   'P 1'
#
loop_
_entity.id
_entity.type
_entity.pdbx_description
1 polymer ?
#
loop_
_entity_poly.entity_id
_entity_poly.type
_entity_poly.pdbx_seq_one_letter_code
_entity_poly.pdbx_strand_id
1 'polypeptide(L)'
;MLALILFAALSVRVAVGQSPEWGQCGGIGWTGPTICVAGSNCVVQNQYYSQCLPGAAAPPTSTTTKTTSVSTTTSRSSTSSAPTSSSTSAIGLNIRLLPLGDSITWGFTSSDGNGYRAALHDLLQPGNTVDFIGSLKSGTMVDNDNEGHIGAIIEQIAQSATNALALPARPNVVLLMAGTNDVLDNISSGAPAQLSTLIDTIFPTGQANMVNTRKAAGQHILLASMASVLSSDLIDGIHPTDAGYVKMANAWFPVIQQAAKNGWIGKPV
;
A
#
# COMPACT_ATOMS: atom_id res chain seq x y z
N MET A 1 38.98 29.15 12.23
CA MET A 1 38.90 30.18 11.17
C MET A 1 39.73 29.73 9.98
N LEU A 2 39.07 29.23 8.93
CA LEU A 2 39.19 29.72 7.55
C LEU A 2 38.18 28.93 6.70
N ALA A 3 37.26 29.66 6.06
CA ALA A 3 36.30 29.13 5.10
C ALA A 3 36.87 29.25 3.70
N LEU A 4 36.61 28.27 2.83
CA LEU A 4 36.81 28.41 1.39
C LEU A 4 35.51 28.02 0.69
N ILE A 5 34.84 29.03 0.15
CA ILE A 5 33.64 28.92 -0.68
C ILE A 5 34.13 28.82 -2.13
N LEU A 6 33.85 27.68 -2.78
CA LEU A 6 34.05 27.52 -4.22
C LEU A 6 32.67 27.48 -4.88
N PHE A 7 32.28 28.59 -5.52
CA PHE A 7 31.13 28.62 -6.43
C PHE A 7 31.57 28.02 -7.77
N ALA A 8 31.34 26.71 -7.94
CA ALA A 8 31.26 26.12 -9.28
C ALA A 8 29.78 26.13 -9.67
N ALA A 9 29.42 26.98 -10.65
CA ALA A 9 28.11 26.96 -11.26
C ALA A 9 27.94 25.62 -11.99
N LEU A 10 27.41 24.61 -11.28
CA LEU A 10 27.01 23.35 -11.87
C LEU A 10 25.79 23.67 -12.74
N SER A 11 26.00 23.65 -14.05
CA SER A 11 24.90 23.67 -15.00
C SER A 11 24.04 22.44 -14.72
N VAL A 12 22.92 22.61 -14.01
CA VAL A 12 21.88 21.59 -13.93
C VAL A 12 21.31 21.47 -15.34
N ARG A 13 21.86 20.53 -16.12
CA ARG A 13 21.10 19.97 -17.23
C ARG A 13 19.93 19.26 -16.57
N VAL A 14 18.75 19.87 -16.62
CA VAL A 14 17.52 19.13 -16.41
C VAL A 14 17.45 18.15 -17.58
N ALA A 15 18.02 16.97 -17.39
CA ALA A 15 17.68 15.83 -18.20
C ALA A 15 16.20 15.58 -17.90
N VAL A 16 15.32 16.06 -18.77
CA VAL A 16 13.93 15.62 -18.76
C VAL A 16 14.00 14.16 -19.20
N GLY A 17 14.21 13.26 -18.25
CA GLY A 17 14.28 11.83 -18.51
C GLY A 17 13.00 11.37 -19.18
N GLN A 18 13.07 10.35 -20.01
CA GLN A 18 11.87 9.64 -20.44
C GLN A 18 11.45 8.70 -19.30
N SER A 19 10.16 8.65 -19.00
CA SER A 19 9.61 7.67 -18.09
C SER A 19 9.67 6.29 -18.76
N PRO A 20 10.20 5.26 -18.07
CA PRO A 20 10.30 3.92 -18.63
C PRO A 20 8.92 3.38 -19.00
N GLU A 21 8.88 2.33 -19.81
CA GLU A 21 7.65 1.59 -20.08
C GLU A 21 7.07 1.14 -18.72
N TRP A 22 5.78 1.37 -18.51
CA TRP A 22 5.03 1.21 -17.26
C TRP A 22 5.33 2.23 -16.14
N GLY A 23 6.20 3.21 -16.36
CA GLY A 23 6.49 4.30 -15.42
C GLY A 23 5.42 5.40 -15.39
N GLN A 24 5.39 6.17 -14.30
CA GLN A 24 4.52 7.35 -14.20
C GLN A 24 4.99 8.45 -15.15
N CYS A 25 4.08 9.02 -15.92
CA CYS A 25 4.34 10.05 -16.92
C CYS A 25 3.45 11.28 -16.77
N GLY A 26 2.68 11.37 -15.68
CA GLY A 26 1.78 12.48 -15.43
C GLY A 26 0.90 12.28 -14.21
N GLY A 27 0.07 13.29 -13.94
CA GLY A 27 -0.82 13.35 -12.78
C GLY A 27 -0.69 14.66 -12.00
N ILE A 28 -1.73 15.06 -11.29
CA ILE A 28 -1.71 16.21 -10.38
C ILE A 28 -0.61 16.00 -9.34
N GLY A 29 0.32 16.96 -9.23
CA GLY A 29 1.45 16.92 -8.30
C GLY A 29 2.69 16.17 -8.79
N TRP A 30 2.64 15.52 -9.97
CA TRP A 30 3.80 14.87 -10.56
C TRP A 30 4.84 15.89 -11.05
N THR A 31 6.08 15.77 -10.59
CA THR A 31 7.21 16.64 -10.97
C THR A 31 8.28 15.90 -11.80
N GLY A 32 8.05 14.63 -12.12
CA GLY A 32 8.98 13.80 -12.87
C GLY A 32 8.76 13.82 -14.40
N PRO A 33 9.43 12.91 -15.12
CA PRO A 33 9.27 12.71 -16.57
C PRO A 33 7.83 12.70 -17.07
N THR A 34 7.52 13.46 -18.14
CA THR A 34 6.19 13.43 -18.79
C THR A 34 6.20 12.77 -20.16
N ILE A 35 7.37 12.40 -20.66
CA ILE A 35 7.57 11.77 -21.96
C ILE A 35 7.90 10.31 -21.71
N CYS A 36 7.24 9.38 -22.38
CA CYS A 36 7.53 7.96 -22.26
C CYS A 36 8.70 7.54 -23.15
N VAL A 37 9.37 6.44 -22.80
CA VAL A 37 10.36 5.80 -23.68
C VAL A 37 9.71 5.37 -25.00
N ALA A 38 10.51 5.33 -26.07
CA ALA A 38 10.04 4.95 -27.40
C ALA A 38 9.27 3.62 -27.38
N GLY A 39 8.10 3.58 -28.02
CA GLY A 39 7.20 2.41 -28.04
C GLY A 39 6.04 2.47 -27.06
N SER A 40 6.03 3.45 -26.14
CA SER A 40 4.96 3.64 -25.15
C SER A 40 4.36 5.05 -25.19
N ASN A 41 3.12 5.19 -24.74
CA ASN A 41 2.40 6.47 -24.66
C ASN A 41 1.97 6.75 -23.24
N CYS A 42 1.96 8.03 -22.87
CA CYS A 42 1.46 8.44 -21.57
C CYS A 42 -0.07 8.39 -21.56
N VAL A 43 -0.62 7.39 -20.88
CA VAL A 43 -2.07 7.17 -20.77
C VAL A 43 -2.53 7.62 -19.39
N VAL A 44 -3.52 8.52 -19.35
CA VAL A 44 -4.12 8.98 -18.09
C VAL A 44 -4.93 7.83 -17.50
N GLN A 45 -4.55 7.37 -16.30
CA GLN A 45 -5.30 6.36 -15.56
C GLN A 45 -6.30 7.04 -14.59
N ASN A 46 -5.87 8.13 -13.97
CA ASN A 46 -6.73 9.01 -13.18
C ASN A 46 -6.09 10.41 -13.04
N GLN A 47 -6.76 11.32 -12.33
CA GLN A 47 -6.31 12.70 -12.19
C GLN A 47 -4.92 12.85 -11.52
N TYR A 48 -4.49 11.91 -10.69
CA TYR A 48 -3.21 11.94 -9.98
C TYR A 48 -2.14 11.04 -10.60
N TYR A 49 -2.49 10.21 -11.59
CA TYR A 49 -1.57 9.23 -12.16
C TYR A 49 -1.83 8.96 -13.65
N SER A 50 -0.80 9.17 -14.46
CA SER A 50 -0.72 8.74 -15.86
C SER A 50 0.47 7.78 -16.01
N GLN A 51 0.35 6.76 -16.84
CA GLN A 51 1.35 5.69 -17.00
C GLN A 51 1.78 5.52 -18.45
N CYS A 52 3.05 5.22 -18.68
CA CYS A 52 3.55 4.83 -19.98
C CYS A 52 3.08 3.42 -20.32
N LEU A 53 2.14 3.27 -21.25
CA LEU A 53 1.65 1.98 -21.70
C LEU A 53 2.15 1.65 -23.12
N PRO A 54 2.52 0.41 -23.43
CA PRO A 54 2.86 0.00 -24.79
C PRO A 54 1.63 0.06 -25.71
N GLY A 55 1.82 0.59 -26.92
CA GLY A 55 0.79 0.63 -27.96
C GLY A 55 0.04 1.96 -28.04
N ALA A 56 0.19 2.65 -29.18
CA ALA A 56 -0.66 3.78 -29.52
C ALA A 56 -2.01 3.27 -30.05
N ALA A 57 -3.09 3.52 -29.31
CA ALA A 57 -4.41 3.71 -29.89
C ALA A 57 -5.07 4.91 -29.21
N ALA A 58 -5.37 5.93 -30.00
CA ALA A 58 -6.05 7.14 -29.56
C ALA A 58 -7.38 6.83 -28.86
N PRO A 59 -7.81 7.59 -27.84
CA PRO A 59 -9.07 7.35 -27.17
C PRO A 59 -10.27 7.70 -28.08
N PRO A 60 -11.36 6.92 -28.09
CA PRO A 60 -12.61 7.36 -28.67
C PRO A 60 -13.28 8.42 -27.77
N THR A 61 -13.75 9.48 -28.41
CA THR A 61 -14.52 10.58 -27.83
C THR A 61 -15.75 10.05 -27.07
N SER A 62 -15.82 10.30 -25.77
CA SER A 62 -16.98 9.94 -24.94
C SER A 62 -18.01 11.07 -24.97
N THR A 63 -19.13 10.82 -25.66
CA THR A 63 -20.31 11.69 -25.70
C THR A 63 -20.99 11.77 -24.34
N THR A 64 -21.09 12.98 -23.80
CA THR A 64 -21.85 13.33 -22.59
C THR A 64 -23.35 13.10 -22.80
N THR A 65 -24.00 12.26 -22.00
CA THR A 65 -25.47 12.27 -21.87
C THR A 65 -25.86 12.54 -20.42
N LYS A 66 -26.76 13.51 -20.29
CA LYS A 66 -27.17 14.23 -19.08
C LYS A 66 -28.18 13.41 -18.25
N THR A 67 -27.96 13.43 -16.93
CA THR A 67 -28.83 13.24 -15.75
C THR A 67 -30.34 12.99 -15.93
N THR A 68 -30.87 12.02 -15.17
CA THR A 68 -32.16 12.19 -14.45
C THR A 68 -32.13 11.41 -13.14
N SER A 69 -32.17 12.14 -12.01
CA SER A 69 -32.26 11.61 -10.66
C SER A 69 -33.73 11.50 -10.24
N VAL A 70 -34.16 10.32 -9.79
CA VAL A 70 -35.47 10.11 -9.16
C VAL A 70 -35.24 9.77 -7.70
N SER A 71 -35.82 10.60 -6.82
CA SER A 71 -35.86 10.39 -5.38
C SER A 71 -36.97 9.41 -5.02
N THR A 72 -36.67 8.43 -4.18
CA THR A 72 -37.68 7.64 -3.46
C THR A 72 -37.30 7.54 -2.00
N THR A 73 -38.17 8.09 -1.16
CA THR A 73 -38.12 8.10 0.30
C THR A 73 -38.86 6.89 0.85
N THR A 74 -38.24 6.09 1.73
CA THR A 74 -38.99 5.25 2.69
C THR A 74 -38.18 4.91 3.96
N SER A 75 -38.66 5.51 5.06
CA SER A 75 -38.73 5.07 6.47
C SER A 75 -37.88 3.91 7.05
N ARG A 76 -37.10 4.33 8.05
CA ARG A 76 -36.66 3.73 9.34
C ARG A 76 -37.48 2.54 9.89
N SER A 77 -36.79 1.51 10.41
CA SER A 77 -37.04 0.96 11.77
C SER A 77 -35.90 0.06 12.27
N SER A 78 -35.72 0.13 13.58
CA SER A 78 -34.62 -0.37 14.43
C SER A 78 -34.78 -1.81 14.89
N THR A 79 -33.67 -2.51 15.14
CA THR A 79 -33.51 -3.31 16.38
C THR A 79 -32.04 -3.56 16.71
N SER A 80 -31.71 -3.21 17.96
CA SER A 80 -30.47 -3.43 18.69
C SER A 80 -30.28 -4.91 19.04
N SER A 81 -29.04 -5.40 18.96
CA SER A 81 -28.49 -6.42 19.85
C SER A 81 -26.96 -6.38 19.78
N ALA A 82 -26.36 -5.67 20.73
CA ALA A 82 -24.92 -5.66 20.94
C ALA A 82 -24.46 -7.00 21.56
N PRO A 83 -23.38 -7.64 21.08
CA PRO A 83 -22.68 -8.64 21.85
C PRO A 83 -21.66 -7.95 22.75
N THR A 84 -21.76 -8.24 24.04
CA THR A 84 -20.81 -7.93 25.10
C THR A 84 -19.40 -8.38 24.69
N SER A 85 -18.56 -7.41 24.34
CA SER A 85 -17.14 -7.65 24.12
C SER A 85 -16.41 -7.37 25.43
N SER A 86 -15.93 -8.44 26.04
CA SER A 86 -14.96 -8.45 27.14
C SER A 86 -13.87 -7.40 26.93
N SER A 87 -13.76 -6.47 27.87
CA SER A 87 -12.70 -5.47 27.92
C SER A 87 -11.34 -6.15 28.01
N THR A 88 -10.69 -6.32 26.87
CA THR A 88 -9.25 -6.57 26.83
C THR A 88 -8.62 -5.24 27.22
N SER A 89 -7.92 -5.18 28.35
CA SER A 89 -7.22 -3.97 28.77
C SER A 89 -6.40 -3.43 27.60
N ALA A 90 -6.74 -2.22 27.16
CA ALA A 90 -6.00 -1.50 26.14
C ALA A 90 -4.54 -1.38 26.58
N ILE A 91 -3.62 -1.92 25.79
CA ILE A 91 -2.18 -1.89 26.08
C ILE A 91 -1.62 -0.46 25.88
N GLY A 92 -2.41 0.49 25.37
CA GLY A 92 -1.97 1.88 25.21
C GLY A 92 -0.85 1.99 24.18
N LEU A 93 -0.90 1.20 23.11
CA LEU A 93 0.18 1.13 22.13
C LEU A 93 0.22 2.40 21.30
N ASN A 94 1.44 2.80 20.92
CA ASN A 94 1.65 3.75 19.84
C ASN A 94 2.07 2.98 18.59
N ILE A 95 1.12 2.75 17.69
CA ILE A 95 1.28 1.95 16.48
C ILE A 95 1.61 2.90 15.33
N ARG A 96 2.86 2.83 14.85
CA ARG A 96 3.30 3.48 13.62
C ARG A 96 3.43 2.43 12.53
N LEU A 97 2.40 2.33 11.70
CA LEU A 97 2.20 1.21 10.79
C LEU A 97 2.48 1.64 9.35
N LEU A 98 3.35 0.90 8.67
CA LEU A 98 3.62 1.05 7.24
C LEU A 98 2.84 -0.01 6.46
N PRO A 99 1.76 0.35 5.73
CA PRO A 99 1.12 -0.53 4.77
C PRO A 99 1.96 -0.57 3.49
N LEU A 100 2.71 -1.64 3.27
CA LEU A 100 3.60 -1.84 2.13
C LEU A 100 3.04 -2.89 1.18
N GLY A 101 2.90 -2.56 -0.10
CA GLY A 101 2.46 -3.55 -1.07
C GLY A 101 2.16 -3.03 -2.45
N ASP A 102 1.20 -3.68 -3.12
CA ASP A 102 0.76 -3.37 -4.48
C ASP A 102 -0.57 -2.59 -4.52
N SER A 103 -1.32 -2.73 -5.62
CA SER A 103 -2.64 -2.13 -5.83
C SER A 103 -3.65 -2.47 -4.74
N ILE A 104 -3.54 -3.65 -4.13
CA ILE A 104 -4.48 -4.06 -3.09
C ILE A 104 -4.22 -3.25 -1.82
N THR A 105 -2.96 -2.99 -1.46
CA THR A 105 -2.60 -2.10 -0.33
C THR A 105 -2.98 -0.65 -0.59
N TRP A 106 -2.82 -0.16 -1.84
CA TRP A 106 -3.29 1.17 -2.22
C TRP A 106 -4.80 1.34 -1.99
N GLY A 107 -5.58 0.26 -2.12
CA GLY A 107 -7.05 0.30 -2.06
C GLY A 107 -7.70 0.44 -3.44
N PHE A 108 -7.02 -0.05 -4.49
CA PHE A 108 -7.55 -0.03 -5.86
C PHE A 108 -8.87 -0.82 -5.94
N THR A 109 -9.86 -0.27 -6.63
CA THR A 109 -11.26 -0.75 -6.72
C THR A 109 -12.13 -0.64 -5.46
N SER A 110 -11.56 -0.26 -4.31
CA SER A 110 -12.38 0.11 -3.15
C SER A 110 -13.15 1.40 -3.44
N SER A 111 -14.43 1.45 -3.07
CA SER A 111 -15.31 2.59 -3.42
C SER A 111 -14.86 3.91 -2.79
N ASP A 112 -14.18 3.84 -1.65
CA ASP A 112 -13.66 4.97 -0.90
C ASP A 112 -12.14 5.15 -1.05
N GLY A 113 -11.47 4.26 -1.81
CA GLY A 113 -10.03 4.23 -2.03
C GLY A 113 -9.19 3.86 -0.80
N ASN A 114 -9.80 3.47 0.32
CA ASN A 114 -9.09 3.15 1.55
C ASN A 114 -8.58 1.70 1.58
N GLY A 115 -9.20 0.80 0.80
CA GLY A 115 -8.91 -0.62 0.86
C GLY A 115 -9.15 -1.17 2.27
N TYR A 116 -8.26 -2.04 2.76
CA TYR A 116 -8.38 -2.58 4.12
C TYR A 116 -8.00 -1.57 5.22
N ARG A 117 -7.34 -0.46 4.86
CA ARG A 117 -6.68 0.43 5.83
C ARG A 117 -7.68 1.11 6.76
N ALA A 118 -8.81 1.61 6.26
CA ALA A 118 -9.82 2.25 7.09
C ALA A 118 -10.42 1.30 8.14
N ALA A 119 -10.88 0.12 7.71
CA ALA A 119 -11.44 -0.88 8.62
C ALA A 119 -10.39 -1.38 9.64
N LEU A 120 -9.13 -1.52 9.23
CA LEU A 120 -8.05 -1.91 10.14
C LEU A 120 -7.74 -0.81 11.17
N HIS A 121 -7.70 0.45 10.73
CA HIS A 121 -7.52 1.59 11.63
C HIS A 121 -8.64 1.63 12.68
N ASP A 122 -9.89 1.41 12.27
CA ASP A 122 -11.04 1.38 13.18
C ASP A 122 -10.98 0.26 14.22
N LEU A 123 -10.41 -0.90 13.85
CA LEU A 123 -10.17 -2.01 14.77
C LEU A 123 -9.03 -1.72 15.76
N LEU A 124 -8.00 -0.99 15.33
CA LEU A 124 -6.79 -0.74 16.12
C LEU A 124 -6.92 0.49 17.03
N GLN A 125 -7.66 1.53 16.64
CA GLN A 125 -7.77 2.78 17.39
C GLN A 125 -8.28 2.65 18.84
N PRO A 126 -9.16 1.68 19.22
CA PRO A 126 -9.66 1.62 20.58
C PRO A 126 -8.52 1.33 21.58
N GLY A 127 -8.15 2.36 22.33
CA GLY A 127 -7.11 2.27 23.35
C GLY A 127 -5.67 2.27 22.84
N ASN A 128 -5.45 2.62 21.57
CA ASN A 128 -4.12 2.80 20.99
C ASN A 128 -4.07 4.13 20.21
N THR A 129 -2.88 4.67 19.97
CA THR A 129 -2.66 5.66 18.90
C THR A 129 -2.22 4.92 17.65
N VAL A 130 -2.82 5.23 16.51
CA VAL A 130 -2.50 4.63 15.22
C VAL A 130 -2.09 5.75 14.28
N ASP A 131 -0.94 5.58 13.65
CA ASP A 131 -0.30 6.49 12.71
C ASP A 131 0.13 5.65 11.51
N PHE A 132 -0.65 5.70 10.43
CA PHE A 132 -0.22 5.15 9.16
C PHE A 132 0.85 6.04 8.56
N ILE A 133 1.89 5.40 8.04
CA ILE A 133 3.00 6.10 7.40
C ILE A 133 3.24 5.51 6.02
N GLY A 134 3.87 6.31 5.19
CA GLY A 134 4.23 5.98 3.83
C GLY A 134 4.43 7.26 3.03
N SER A 135 4.95 7.13 1.82
CA SER A 135 5.17 8.25 0.91
C SER A 135 3.94 8.55 0.04
N LEU A 136 2.99 7.62 -0.02
CA LEU A 136 1.80 7.69 -0.86
C LEU A 136 0.55 7.97 -0.01
N LYS A 137 -0.46 8.56 -0.65
CA LYS A 137 -1.77 8.83 -0.05
C LYS A 137 -2.88 8.35 -0.96
N SER A 138 -3.83 7.60 -0.40
CA SER A 138 -5.01 7.15 -1.13
C SER A 138 -6.20 6.91 -0.22
N GLY A 139 -7.38 7.28 -0.72
CA GLY A 139 -8.64 7.11 -0.03
C GLY A 139 -9.08 8.31 0.82
N THR A 140 -10.29 8.17 1.36
CA THR A 140 -11.01 9.23 2.08
C THR A 140 -10.82 9.23 3.60
N MET A 141 -10.16 8.21 4.17
CA MET A 141 -9.86 8.18 5.60
C MET A 141 -8.93 9.32 6.01
N VAL A 142 -9.03 9.77 7.26
CA VAL A 142 -8.25 10.92 7.76
C VAL A 142 -6.75 10.67 7.64
N ASP A 143 -6.31 9.51 8.10
CA ASP A 143 -4.93 9.06 7.99
C ASP A 143 -4.79 8.11 6.79
N ASN A 144 -4.61 8.69 5.61
CA ASN A 144 -4.60 7.94 4.35
C ASN A 144 -3.20 7.63 3.82
N ASP A 145 -2.17 7.77 4.65
CA ASP A 145 -0.79 7.43 4.31
C ASP A 145 -0.63 5.92 4.06
N ASN A 146 0.15 5.57 3.04
CA ASN A 146 0.50 4.20 2.70
C ASN A 146 1.71 4.11 1.75
N GLU A 147 2.14 2.89 1.47
CA GLU A 147 3.20 2.55 0.54
C GLU A 147 2.74 1.40 -0.39
N GLY A 148 1.50 1.51 -0.88
CA GLY A 148 0.94 0.60 -1.88
C GLY A 148 1.21 1.09 -3.30
N HIS A 149 1.84 0.28 -4.15
CA HIS A 149 2.23 0.68 -5.50
C HIS A 149 1.43 -0.11 -6.53
N ILE A 150 0.48 0.55 -7.20
CA ILE A 150 -0.39 -0.12 -8.19
C ILE A 150 0.47 -0.77 -9.29
N GLY A 151 0.27 -2.07 -9.52
CA GLY A 151 1.00 -2.85 -10.52
C GLY A 151 2.41 -3.28 -10.12
N ALA A 152 2.89 -2.94 -8.92
CA ALA A 152 4.25 -3.25 -8.52
C ALA A 152 4.48 -4.75 -8.26
N ILE A 153 5.54 -5.29 -8.86
CA ILE A 153 6.07 -6.62 -8.55
C ILE A 153 6.91 -6.59 -7.27
N ILE A 154 7.27 -7.75 -6.71
CA ILE A 154 7.99 -7.85 -5.43
C ILE A 154 9.28 -7.01 -5.41
N GLU A 155 10.04 -7.00 -6.51
CA GLU A 155 11.29 -6.25 -6.61
C GLU A 155 11.07 -4.73 -6.46
N GLN A 156 10.03 -4.19 -7.08
CA GLN A 156 9.70 -2.76 -7.00
C GLN A 156 9.18 -2.38 -5.60
N ILE A 157 8.45 -3.29 -4.96
CA ILE A 157 8.03 -3.13 -3.56
C ILE A 157 9.26 -3.11 -2.63
N ALA A 158 10.30 -3.90 -2.90
CA ALA A 158 11.55 -3.87 -2.13
C ALA A 158 12.30 -2.54 -2.24
N GLN A 159 12.28 -1.90 -3.41
CA GLN A 159 12.85 -0.57 -3.60
C GLN A 159 12.06 0.48 -2.81
N SER A 160 10.74 0.41 -2.88
CA SER A 160 9.84 1.32 -2.14
C SER A 160 9.97 1.17 -0.63
N ALA A 161 10.14 -0.07 -0.14
CA ALA A 161 10.42 -0.35 1.27
C ALA A 161 11.70 0.34 1.75
N THR A 162 12.75 0.36 0.94
CA THR A 162 14.01 1.03 1.30
C THR A 162 13.78 2.53 1.53
N ASN A 163 13.00 3.18 0.66
CA ASN A 163 12.69 4.60 0.77
C ASN A 163 11.79 4.88 1.98
N ALA A 164 10.74 4.08 2.19
CA ALA A 164 9.83 4.23 3.31
C ALA A 164 10.51 4.00 4.67
N LEU A 165 11.44 3.04 4.75
CA LEU A 165 12.21 2.77 5.97
C LEU A 165 13.29 3.82 6.25
N ALA A 166 13.67 4.61 5.24
CA ALA A 166 14.58 5.75 5.37
C ALA A 166 13.88 7.05 5.80
N LEU A 167 12.54 7.06 5.91
CA LEU A 167 11.81 8.21 6.42
C LEU A 167 12.22 8.52 7.88
N PRO A 168 12.27 9.80 8.29
CA PRO A 168 12.61 10.20 9.66
C PRO A 168 11.71 9.55 10.72
N ALA A 169 10.47 9.21 10.34
CA ALA A 169 9.52 8.47 11.14
C ALA A 169 9.59 6.98 10.78
N ARG A 170 10.31 6.17 11.57
CA ARG A 170 10.43 4.72 11.32
C ARG A 170 9.17 3.96 11.77
N PRO A 171 8.70 2.95 11.01
CA PRO A 171 7.62 2.09 11.46
C PRO A 171 8.05 1.21 12.63
N ASN A 172 7.10 0.90 13.51
CA ASN A 172 7.22 -0.22 14.46
C ASN A 172 6.33 -1.42 14.07
N VAL A 173 5.49 -1.27 13.04
CA VAL A 173 4.74 -2.34 12.39
C VAL A 173 4.83 -2.15 10.87
N VAL A 174 5.14 -3.22 10.12
CA VAL A 174 5.05 -3.23 8.65
C VAL A 174 4.06 -4.31 8.25
N LEU A 175 3.05 -3.94 7.46
CA LEU A 175 2.19 -4.89 6.78
C LEU A 175 2.70 -5.05 5.36
N LEU A 176 3.13 -6.26 5.00
CA LEU A 176 3.66 -6.56 3.69
C LEU A 176 2.69 -7.45 2.92
N MET A 177 2.25 -6.99 1.75
CA MET A 177 1.52 -7.81 0.78
C MET A 177 2.03 -7.57 -0.64
N ALA A 178 2.57 -8.61 -1.26
CA ALA A 178 3.25 -8.54 -2.55
C ALA A 178 3.14 -9.88 -3.30
N GLY A 179 3.40 -9.87 -4.60
CA GLY A 179 3.48 -11.07 -5.44
C GLY A 179 2.27 -11.31 -6.34
N THR A 180 1.19 -10.52 -6.19
CA THR A 180 0.01 -10.60 -7.07
C THR A 180 0.42 -10.36 -8.52
N ASN A 181 1.15 -9.26 -8.76
CA ASN A 181 1.60 -8.89 -10.11
C ASN A 181 2.65 -9.86 -10.65
N ASP A 182 3.54 -10.40 -9.83
CA ASP A 182 4.51 -11.41 -10.26
C ASP A 182 3.85 -12.68 -10.80
N VAL A 183 2.70 -13.08 -10.22
CA VAL A 183 1.91 -14.21 -10.72
C VAL A 183 1.19 -13.84 -12.02
N LEU A 184 0.61 -12.64 -12.10
CA LEU A 184 -0.10 -12.16 -13.30
C LEU A 184 0.83 -12.01 -14.50
N ASP A 185 2.05 -11.55 -14.27
CA ASP A 185 3.10 -11.38 -15.28
C ASP A 185 3.85 -12.69 -15.59
N ASN A 186 3.48 -13.80 -14.93
CA ASN A 186 4.09 -15.12 -15.10
C ASN A 186 5.61 -15.13 -14.81
N ILE A 187 6.04 -14.34 -13.83
CA ILE A 187 7.44 -14.24 -13.34
C ILE A 187 7.62 -14.78 -11.92
N SER A 188 6.61 -15.43 -11.35
CA SER A 188 6.57 -15.86 -9.95
C SER A 188 7.55 -16.98 -9.58
N SER A 189 8.31 -17.54 -10.52
CA SER A 189 9.32 -18.56 -10.23
C SER A 189 10.43 -18.04 -9.30
N GLY A 190 10.72 -16.73 -9.35
CA GLY A 190 11.66 -16.04 -8.47
C GLY A 190 11.05 -15.48 -7.17
N ALA A 191 9.71 -15.51 -7.04
CA ALA A 191 9.00 -14.82 -5.96
C ALA A 191 9.46 -15.22 -4.54
N PRO A 192 9.75 -16.50 -4.21
CA PRO A 192 10.23 -16.86 -2.88
C PRO A 192 11.56 -16.19 -2.52
N ALA A 193 12.49 -16.08 -3.47
CA ALA A 193 13.79 -15.44 -3.26
C ALA A 193 13.63 -13.92 -3.16
N GLN A 194 12.82 -13.32 -4.02
CA GLN A 194 12.55 -11.87 -3.99
C GLN A 194 11.84 -11.46 -2.69
N LEU A 195 10.86 -12.24 -2.23
CA LEU A 195 10.20 -12.01 -0.94
C LEU A 195 11.18 -12.17 0.22
N SER A 196 12.13 -13.11 0.09
CA SER A 196 13.23 -13.23 1.04
C SER A 196 14.03 -11.94 1.10
N THR A 197 14.49 -11.42 -0.04
CA THR A 197 15.25 -10.15 -0.10
C THR A 197 14.46 -8.96 0.44
N LEU A 198 13.18 -8.85 0.12
CA LEU A 198 12.33 -7.77 0.62
C LEU A 198 12.23 -7.77 2.16
N ILE A 199 12.11 -8.95 2.76
CA ILE A 199 12.13 -9.07 4.22
C ILE A 199 13.52 -8.73 4.80
N ASP A 200 14.63 -8.97 4.09
CA ASP A 200 15.96 -8.49 4.53
C ASP A 200 16.05 -6.96 4.52
N THR A 201 15.41 -6.30 3.55
CA THR A 201 15.31 -4.84 3.54
C THR A 201 14.57 -4.32 4.78
N ILE A 202 13.50 -5.03 5.20
CA ILE A 202 12.72 -4.67 6.40
C ILE A 202 13.49 -4.98 7.68
N PHE A 203 14.18 -6.12 7.74
CA PHE A 203 14.99 -6.57 8.86
C PHE A 203 16.45 -6.74 8.43
N PRO A 204 17.24 -5.65 8.35
CA PRO A 204 18.63 -5.73 7.92
C PRO A 204 19.49 -6.38 9.01
N THR A 205 19.47 -7.71 9.08
CA THR A 205 20.29 -8.51 10.02
C THR A 205 21.38 -9.30 9.32
N GLY A 206 21.64 -9.04 8.03
CA GLY A 206 22.75 -9.65 7.28
C GLY A 206 22.59 -11.14 6.96
N GLN A 207 21.37 -11.70 6.97
CA GLN A 207 21.13 -13.12 6.63
C GLN A 207 19.90 -13.28 5.71
N ALA A 208 20.16 -13.49 4.42
CA ALA A 208 19.14 -13.78 3.43
C ALA A 208 18.57 -15.19 3.59
N ASN A 209 17.37 -15.33 4.19
CA ASN A 209 16.74 -16.64 4.44
C ASN A 209 15.20 -16.53 4.48
N MET A 210 14.46 -17.53 4.00
CA MET A 210 12.99 -17.51 3.98
C MET A 210 12.31 -17.25 5.34
N VAL A 211 11.03 -16.81 5.30
CA VAL A 211 10.19 -16.44 6.47
C VAL A 211 10.27 -17.42 7.65
N ASN A 212 10.21 -18.73 7.41
CA ASN A 212 10.21 -19.73 8.49
C ASN A 212 11.57 -19.85 9.18
N THR A 213 12.66 -19.72 8.43
CA THR A 213 14.02 -19.71 8.99
C THR A 213 14.26 -18.43 9.79
N ARG A 214 13.71 -17.30 9.35
CA ARG A 214 13.75 -16.03 10.07
C ARG A 214 12.96 -16.04 11.37
N LYS A 215 11.76 -16.63 11.36
CA LYS A 215 10.98 -16.90 12.58
C LYS A 215 11.79 -17.77 13.56
N ALA A 216 12.42 -18.83 13.06
CA ALA A 216 13.29 -19.70 13.88
C ALA A 216 14.55 -18.98 14.39
N ALA A 217 15.04 -17.97 13.66
CA ALA A 217 16.17 -17.12 14.05
C ALA A 217 15.78 -15.97 15.00
N GLY A 218 14.53 -15.94 15.49
CA GLY A 218 14.06 -14.95 16.47
C GLY A 218 13.60 -13.62 15.88
N GLN A 219 13.45 -13.50 14.56
CA GLN A 219 12.85 -12.31 13.97
C GLN A 219 11.34 -12.26 14.21
N HIS A 220 10.84 -11.06 14.53
CA HIS A 220 9.44 -10.77 14.86
C HIS A 220 8.52 -10.78 13.63
N ILE A 221 8.33 -11.94 13.01
CA ILE A 221 7.50 -12.12 11.81
C ILE A 221 6.28 -12.97 12.15
N LEU A 222 5.09 -12.53 11.73
CA LEU A 222 3.85 -13.31 11.77
C LEU A 222 3.23 -13.36 10.37
N LEU A 223 2.46 -14.43 10.10
CA LEU A 223 1.71 -14.56 8.86
C LEU A 223 0.23 -14.29 9.15
N ALA A 224 -0.37 -13.38 8.39
CA ALA A 224 -1.83 -13.20 8.37
C ALA A 224 -2.41 -14.04 7.24
N SER A 225 -3.35 -14.92 7.58
CA SER A 225 -4.06 -15.73 6.58
C SER A 225 -5.20 -14.91 5.97
N MET A 226 -5.16 -14.71 4.65
CA MET A 226 -6.24 -14.04 3.90
C MET A 226 -7.32 -15.03 3.42
N ALA A 227 -7.36 -16.26 3.95
CA ALA A 227 -8.25 -17.33 3.47
C ALA A 227 -9.76 -17.02 3.59
N SER A 228 -10.15 -16.01 4.36
CA SER A 228 -11.54 -15.54 4.43
C SER A 228 -11.95 -14.72 3.20
N VAL A 229 -11.00 -14.16 2.45
CA VAL A 229 -11.22 -13.47 1.18
C VAL A 229 -11.41 -14.54 0.10
N LEU A 230 -12.65 -14.65 -0.37
CA LEU A 230 -13.05 -15.64 -1.38
C LEU A 230 -13.02 -15.00 -2.76
N SER A 231 -13.05 -15.82 -3.82
CA SER A 231 -13.16 -15.31 -5.19
C SER A 231 -14.42 -14.46 -5.42
N SER A 232 -15.50 -14.70 -4.66
CA SER A 232 -16.72 -13.87 -4.69
C SER A 232 -16.51 -12.46 -4.14
N ASP A 233 -15.44 -12.26 -3.37
CA ASP A 233 -15.09 -10.95 -2.83
C ASP A 233 -14.18 -10.16 -3.78
N LEU A 234 -13.91 -10.65 -4.99
CA LEU A 234 -13.03 -9.99 -5.98
C LEU A 234 -13.85 -9.42 -7.14
N ILE A 235 -13.51 -8.20 -7.58
CA ILE A 235 -14.22 -7.49 -8.66
C ILE A 235 -13.82 -8.01 -10.03
N ASP A 236 -12.52 -8.20 -10.24
CA ASP A 236 -11.90 -8.59 -11.52
C ASP A 236 -11.11 -9.90 -11.40
N GLY A 237 -11.35 -10.65 -10.33
CA GLY A 237 -10.58 -11.86 -9.98
C GLY A 237 -9.26 -11.58 -9.28
N ILE A 238 -8.91 -10.31 -9.03
CA ILE A 238 -7.67 -9.89 -8.36
C ILE A 238 -7.99 -8.94 -7.19
N HIS A 239 -8.71 -7.85 -7.47
CA HIS A 239 -8.90 -6.76 -6.52
C HIS A 239 -10.14 -6.96 -5.65
N PRO A 240 -10.04 -6.83 -4.32
CA PRO A 240 -11.17 -6.99 -3.42
C PRO A 240 -12.26 -5.93 -3.62
N THR A 241 -13.51 -6.37 -3.48
CA THR A 241 -14.66 -5.52 -3.13
C THR A 241 -14.46 -4.88 -1.76
N ASP A 242 -15.26 -3.88 -1.41
CA ASP A 242 -15.25 -3.28 -0.07
C ASP A 242 -15.46 -4.33 1.04
N ALA A 243 -16.33 -5.31 0.82
CA ALA A 243 -16.52 -6.42 1.75
C ALA A 243 -15.27 -7.30 1.88
N GLY A 244 -14.58 -7.58 0.76
CA GLY A 244 -13.31 -8.29 0.75
C GLY A 244 -12.22 -7.55 1.52
N TYR A 245 -12.14 -6.22 1.35
CA TYR A 245 -11.21 -5.38 2.10
C TYR A 245 -11.47 -5.38 3.61
N VAL A 246 -12.74 -5.41 4.04
CA VAL A 246 -13.09 -5.59 5.47
C VAL A 246 -12.61 -6.95 5.98
N LYS A 247 -12.72 -8.02 5.18
CA LYS A 247 -12.20 -9.35 5.59
C LYS A 247 -10.68 -9.35 5.73
N MET A 248 -9.96 -8.64 4.85
CA MET A 248 -8.51 -8.46 4.99
C MET A 248 -8.15 -7.72 6.28
N ALA A 249 -8.86 -6.64 6.62
CA ALA A 249 -8.65 -5.93 7.89
C ALA A 249 -8.82 -6.87 9.10
N ASN A 250 -9.86 -7.71 9.08
CA ASN A 250 -10.12 -8.71 10.11
C ASN A 250 -9.06 -9.83 10.16
N ALA A 251 -8.34 -10.08 9.07
CA ALA A 251 -7.21 -11.01 9.05
C ALA A 251 -5.93 -10.37 9.62
N TRP A 252 -5.68 -9.09 9.34
CA TRP A 252 -4.52 -8.36 9.87
C TRP A 252 -4.61 -8.11 11.36
N PHE A 253 -5.78 -7.69 11.85
CA PHE A 253 -5.99 -7.28 13.23
C PHE A 253 -5.51 -8.28 14.30
N PRO A 254 -5.94 -9.57 14.30
CA PRO A 254 -5.52 -10.52 15.33
C PRO A 254 -4.01 -10.80 15.32
N VAL A 255 -3.35 -10.65 14.17
CA VAL A 255 -1.90 -10.82 14.04
C VAL A 255 -1.15 -9.65 14.69
N ILE A 256 -1.62 -8.41 14.50
CA ILE A 256 -1.06 -7.23 15.17
C ILE A 256 -1.27 -7.35 16.69
N GLN A 257 -2.46 -7.78 17.12
CA GLN A 257 -2.72 -8.05 18.54
C GLN A 257 -1.79 -9.13 19.12
N GLN A 258 -1.47 -10.16 18.35
CA GLN A 258 -0.52 -11.19 18.78
C GLN A 258 0.90 -10.61 18.91
N ALA A 259 1.35 -9.81 17.96
CA ALA A 259 2.65 -9.12 18.06
C ALA A 259 2.72 -8.22 19.30
N ALA A 260 1.64 -7.48 19.60
CA ALA A 260 1.52 -6.70 20.82
C ALA A 260 1.62 -7.55 22.10
N LYS A 261 0.88 -8.67 22.17
CA LYS A 261 0.92 -9.61 23.30
C LYS A 261 2.31 -10.21 23.51
N ASN A 262 3.05 -10.40 22.43
CA ASN A 262 4.45 -10.86 22.48
C ASN A 262 5.44 -9.76 22.88
N GLY A 263 4.99 -8.51 23.05
CA GLY A 263 5.85 -7.37 23.36
C GLY A 263 6.71 -6.90 22.18
N TRP A 264 6.34 -7.26 20.94
CA TRP A 264 7.13 -6.96 19.75
C TRP A 264 6.93 -5.53 19.22
N ILE A 265 5.81 -4.90 19.57
CA ILE A 265 5.50 -3.52 19.19
C ILE A 265 6.05 -2.59 20.28
N GLY A 266 7.29 -2.13 20.07
CA GLY A 266 7.93 -1.12 20.91
C GLY A 266 7.41 0.29 20.64
N LYS A 267 7.83 1.27 21.44
CA LYS A 267 7.59 2.70 21.14
C LYS A 267 8.21 3.05 19.79
N PRO A 268 7.58 3.92 18.97
CA PRO A 268 8.21 4.43 17.77
C PRO A 268 9.57 5.08 18.12
N VAL A 269 10.60 4.75 17.35
CA VAL A 269 11.97 5.29 17.49
C VAL A 269 12.23 6.40 16.50
#